data_AF-A0A672NEE5-F1
#
_entry.id   AF-A0A672NEE5-F1
#
_cell.length_a   1.000
_cell.length_b   1.000
_cell.length_c   1.000
_cell.angle_alpha   90.00
_cell.angle_beta   90.00
_cell.angle_gamma   90.00
#
_symmetry.space_group_name_H-M   'P 1'
#
loop_
_entity.id
_entity.type
_entity.pdbx_description
1 polymer ?
#
loop_
_entity_poly.entity_id
_entity_poly.type
_entity_poly.pdbx_seq_one_letter_code
_entity_poly.pdbx_strand_id
1 'polypeptide(L)'
;MACTYTHTVRMTAGVSVFSALIATCVMLQPASAKSDNLRVITDGNWEEILTGEWMIEFFAPWCPACQQLQPEWNEFAEWGEDLGVNIAKVDVTEQPGLSGRFIITALPTIYHCKDGVFRRYQGARSKDDFLSFIDEKKWQSIEPVSSWFGPSSFLMNAMSALFKLSMFIRHCHNYLTEQLDVPVWGSYGIFALATLISGLVLGLILVFIADFAFPSRRFAPDYHYRKLPAGQVRLLQQLEDEQEADGEEEDDDDDYGGKTEEWQRADGADALRRRGVGVPEEDT
;
A
#
# COMPACT_ATOMS: atom_id res chain seq x y z
N MET A 1 -82.24 25.92 -36.99
CA MET A 1 -81.30 26.62 -36.07
C MET A 1 -79.97 25.85 -36.08
N ALA A 2 -78.87 26.51 -35.72
CA ALA A 2 -77.51 26.13 -36.12
C ALA A 2 -76.71 25.32 -35.07
N CYS A 3 -75.45 25.02 -35.42
CA CYS A 3 -74.34 24.41 -34.66
C CYS A 3 -74.47 22.89 -34.39
N THR A 4 -73.63 21.96 -34.87
CA THR A 4 -72.19 21.85 -35.24
C THR A 4 -71.20 21.53 -34.12
N TYR A 5 -70.27 20.60 -34.41
CA TYR A 5 -69.01 20.28 -33.70
C TYR A 5 -69.17 19.41 -32.43
N THR A 6 -68.60 18.20 -32.35
CA THR A 6 -67.15 17.91 -32.45
C THR A 6 -66.82 16.51 -33.01
N HIS A 7 -65.57 16.35 -33.45
CA HIS A 7 -64.99 15.12 -34.04
C HIS A 7 -64.88 13.93 -33.07
N THR A 8 -65.00 12.72 -33.59
CA THR A 8 -64.14 11.59 -33.19
C THR A 8 -63.62 10.85 -34.44
N VAL A 9 -62.39 11.18 -34.85
CA VAL A 9 -61.69 10.48 -35.93
C VAL A 9 -61.11 9.18 -35.37
N ARG A 10 -61.74 8.04 -35.66
CA ARG A 10 -61.08 6.74 -35.48
C ARG A 10 -60.22 6.45 -36.71
N MET A 11 -58.94 6.77 -36.60
CA MET A 11 -57.95 6.56 -37.66
C MET A 11 -57.83 5.07 -38.00
N THR A 12 -57.69 4.83 -39.30
CA THR A 12 -57.52 3.52 -39.93
C THR A 12 -56.14 2.90 -39.67
N ALA A 13 -56.09 1.57 -39.69
CA ALA A 13 -54.98 0.72 -40.14
C ALA A 13 -53.56 1.33 -40.13
N GLY A 14 -52.76 1.00 -39.10
CA GLY A 14 -51.37 1.47 -39.00
C GLY A 14 -50.43 0.65 -38.11
N VAL A 15 -50.81 -0.58 -37.69
CA VAL A 15 -50.03 -1.37 -36.72
C VAL A 15 -49.72 -2.77 -37.27
N SER A 16 -48.79 -2.87 -38.22
CA SER A 16 -48.21 -4.18 -38.62
C SER A 16 -46.85 -4.15 -39.34
N VAL A 17 -46.21 -2.98 -39.54
CA VAL A 17 -44.97 -2.90 -40.35
C VAL A 17 -43.74 -2.44 -39.55
N PHE A 18 -43.91 -1.69 -38.46
CA PHE A 18 -42.78 -1.19 -37.65
C PHE A 18 -42.06 -2.25 -36.78
N SER A 19 -42.67 -3.43 -36.57
CA SER A 19 -42.03 -4.48 -35.75
C SER A 19 -40.92 -5.25 -36.49
N ALA A 20 -40.83 -5.14 -37.82
CA ALA A 20 -39.88 -5.93 -38.63
C ALA A 20 -38.54 -5.21 -38.90
N LEU A 21 -38.44 -3.91 -38.65
CA LEU A 21 -37.22 -3.11 -38.91
C LEU A 21 -36.37 -2.84 -37.67
N ILE A 22 -36.85 -3.16 -36.46
CA ILE A 22 -36.09 -3.03 -35.20
C ILE A 22 -35.35 -4.34 -34.86
N ALA A 23 -35.82 -5.48 -35.38
CA ALA A 23 -35.24 -6.80 -35.09
C ALA A 23 -33.90 -7.08 -35.82
N THR A 24 -33.53 -6.31 -36.84
CA THR A 24 -32.32 -6.51 -37.66
C THR A 24 -31.12 -5.64 -37.27
N CYS A 25 -31.26 -4.73 -36.29
CA CYS A 25 -30.17 -3.87 -35.80
C CYS A 25 -29.53 -4.31 -34.48
N VAL A 26 -29.81 -5.52 -33.97
CA VAL A 26 -29.32 -6.02 -32.67
C VAL A 26 -28.37 -7.22 -32.80
N MET A 27 -27.54 -7.27 -33.85
CA MET A 27 -26.37 -8.18 -33.95
C MET A 27 -25.21 -7.55 -34.74
N LEU A 28 -24.83 -6.31 -34.42
CA LEU A 28 -23.49 -5.81 -34.72
C LEU A 28 -22.78 -5.41 -33.42
N GLN A 29 -22.57 -6.41 -32.56
CA GLN A 29 -21.47 -6.34 -31.60
C GLN A 29 -20.18 -6.21 -32.42
N PRO A 30 -19.28 -5.25 -32.14
CA PRO A 30 -17.94 -5.34 -32.68
C PRO A 30 -17.33 -6.63 -32.11
N ALA A 31 -17.07 -7.59 -33.00
CA ALA A 31 -16.26 -8.74 -32.66
C ALA A 31 -14.85 -8.21 -32.39
N SER A 32 -14.56 -7.89 -31.14
CA SER A 32 -13.19 -7.74 -30.67
C SER A 32 -12.52 -9.06 -30.96
N ALA A 33 -11.62 -9.05 -31.95
CA ALA A 33 -10.84 -10.22 -32.31
C ALA A 33 -10.03 -10.60 -31.08
N LYS A 34 -10.49 -11.65 -30.39
CA LYS A 34 -9.82 -12.18 -29.23
C LYS A 34 -8.55 -12.85 -29.74
N SER A 35 -7.41 -12.21 -29.54
CA SER A 35 -6.12 -12.83 -29.77
C SER A 35 -5.97 -13.97 -28.76
N ASP A 36 -6.15 -15.21 -29.20
CA ASP A 36 -6.08 -16.39 -28.32
C ASP A 36 -4.72 -16.52 -27.61
N ASN A 37 -3.68 -15.88 -28.15
CA ASN A 37 -2.32 -15.85 -27.60
C ASN A 37 -2.14 -14.85 -26.43
N LEU A 38 -3.05 -13.88 -26.25
CA LEU A 38 -2.94 -12.87 -25.17
C LEU A 38 -3.69 -13.32 -23.91
N ARG A 39 -2.95 -13.68 -22.87
CA ARG A 39 -3.51 -14.16 -21.61
C ARG A 39 -3.92 -13.01 -20.68
N VAL A 40 -5.00 -13.20 -19.94
CA VAL A 40 -5.44 -12.28 -18.89
C VAL A 40 -5.06 -12.87 -17.53
N ILE A 41 -4.28 -12.12 -16.75
CA ILE A 41 -3.84 -12.54 -15.43
C ILE A 41 -4.61 -11.77 -14.35
N THR A 42 -5.07 -12.53 -13.36
CA THR A 42 -5.97 -12.12 -12.29
C THR A 42 -5.43 -12.58 -10.94
N ASP A 43 -5.97 -12.03 -9.86
CA ASP A 43 -5.67 -12.44 -8.48
C ASP A 43 -5.88 -13.95 -8.22
N GLY A 44 -6.63 -14.67 -9.07
CA GLY A 44 -6.90 -16.10 -8.94
C GLY A 44 -5.97 -17.04 -9.75
N ASN A 45 -5.27 -16.55 -10.78
CA ASN A 45 -4.42 -17.37 -11.66
C ASN A 45 -2.99 -16.84 -11.82
N TRP A 46 -2.59 -15.81 -11.07
CA TRP A 46 -1.26 -15.21 -11.13
C TRP A 46 -0.10 -16.20 -10.89
N GLU A 47 -0.33 -17.33 -10.22
CA GLU A 47 0.71 -18.34 -9.97
C GLU A 47 1.22 -19.00 -11.27
N GLU A 48 0.44 -18.99 -12.35
CA GLU A 48 0.87 -19.47 -13.68
C GLU A 48 2.16 -18.77 -14.17
N ILE A 49 2.32 -17.48 -13.84
CA ILE A 49 3.45 -16.65 -14.29
C ILE A 49 4.78 -17.02 -13.61
N LEU A 50 4.73 -17.86 -12.56
CA LEU A 50 5.92 -18.32 -11.84
C LEU A 50 6.67 -19.45 -12.58
N THR A 51 6.04 -20.06 -13.60
CA THR A 51 6.60 -21.19 -14.33
C THR A 51 6.77 -20.87 -15.81
N GLY A 52 7.96 -21.11 -16.37
CA GLY A 52 8.28 -20.77 -17.75
C GLY A 52 8.59 -19.29 -17.94
N GLU A 53 8.52 -18.83 -19.19
CA GLU A 53 8.83 -17.45 -19.57
C GLU A 53 7.57 -16.66 -19.92
N TRP A 54 7.47 -15.45 -19.37
CA TRP A 54 6.30 -14.57 -19.46
C TRP A 54 6.69 -13.11 -19.67
N MET A 55 5.88 -12.40 -20.46
CA MET A 55 5.89 -10.94 -20.59
C MET A 55 4.53 -10.41 -20.13
N ILE A 56 4.53 -9.50 -19.16
CA ILE A 56 3.32 -9.08 -18.42
C ILE A 56 3.21 -7.56 -18.45
N GLU A 57 2.16 -7.04 -19.09
CA GLU A 57 1.78 -5.62 -19.04
C GLU A 57 0.81 -5.37 -17.87
N PHE A 58 1.14 -4.41 -17.01
CA PHE A 58 0.21 -3.81 -16.06
C PHE A 58 -0.32 -2.51 -16.66
N PHE A 59 -1.64 -2.46 -16.88
CA PHE A 59 -2.33 -1.37 -17.56
C PHE A 59 -3.57 -0.91 -16.78
N ALA A 60 -4.15 0.22 -17.20
CA ALA A 60 -5.48 0.64 -16.77
C ALA A 60 -6.26 1.24 -17.97
N PRO A 61 -7.58 1.00 -18.07
CA PRO A 61 -8.37 1.36 -19.26
C PRO A 61 -8.50 2.88 -19.45
N TRP A 62 -8.40 3.67 -18.38
CA TRP A 62 -8.43 5.13 -18.40
C TRP A 62 -7.06 5.77 -18.71
N CYS A 63 -5.97 5.01 -18.79
CA CYS A 63 -4.63 5.56 -18.96
C CYS A 63 -4.30 5.77 -20.46
N PRO A 64 -4.07 7.01 -20.95
CA PRO A 64 -3.82 7.27 -22.37
C PRO A 64 -2.56 6.60 -22.90
N ALA A 65 -1.51 6.50 -22.07
CA ALA A 65 -0.26 5.82 -22.45
C ALA A 65 -0.43 4.29 -22.57
N CYS A 66 -1.35 3.70 -21.79
CA CYS A 66 -1.71 2.28 -21.96
C CYS A 66 -2.49 2.07 -23.25
N GLN A 67 -3.46 2.95 -23.56
CA GLN A 67 -4.25 2.86 -24.80
C GLN A 67 -3.37 2.93 -26.06
N GLN A 68 -2.29 3.73 -26.04
CA GLN A 68 -1.30 3.80 -27.13
C GLN A 68 -0.44 2.53 -27.23
N LEU A 69 -0.21 1.82 -26.12
CA LEU A 69 0.57 0.58 -26.06
C LEU A 69 -0.24 -0.65 -26.49
N GLN A 70 -1.55 -0.69 -26.24
CA GLN A 70 -2.40 -1.84 -26.58
C GLN A 70 -2.23 -2.38 -28.02
N PRO A 71 -2.14 -1.58 -29.11
CA PRO A 71 -1.90 -2.13 -30.45
C PRO A 71 -0.55 -2.86 -30.56
N GLU A 72 0.55 -2.23 -30.12
CA GLU A 72 1.90 -2.82 -30.11
C GLU A 72 1.97 -4.09 -29.26
N TRP A 73 1.28 -4.11 -28.11
CA TRP A 73 1.23 -5.28 -27.21
C TRP A 73 0.39 -6.43 -27.78
N ASN A 74 -0.72 -6.11 -28.45
CA ASN A 74 -1.54 -7.12 -29.13
C ASN A 74 -0.79 -7.73 -30.33
N GLU A 75 -0.11 -6.91 -31.13
CA GLU A 75 0.73 -7.42 -32.23
C GLU A 75 1.92 -8.23 -31.72
N PHE A 76 2.54 -7.84 -30.60
CA PHE A 76 3.58 -8.64 -29.95
C PHE A 76 3.03 -9.99 -29.46
N ALA A 77 1.80 -10.02 -28.91
CA ALA A 77 1.16 -11.24 -28.42
C ALA A 77 1.02 -12.34 -29.49
N GLU A 78 0.88 -11.97 -30.77
CA GLU A 78 0.81 -12.92 -31.88
C GLU A 78 2.08 -13.79 -32.00
N TRP A 79 3.26 -13.23 -31.70
CA TRP A 79 4.58 -13.90 -31.80
C TRP A 79 4.99 -14.68 -30.55
N GLY A 80 4.16 -14.69 -29.50
CA GLY A 80 4.50 -15.33 -28.23
C GLY A 80 4.80 -16.82 -28.36
N GLU A 81 3.99 -17.54 -29.15
CA GLU A 81 4.18 -18.99 -29.37
C GLU A 81 5.47 -19.29 -30.14
N ASP A 82 5.77 -18.53 -31.20
CA ASP A 82 6.99 -18.69 -32.01
C ASP A 82 8.27 -18.43 -31.21
N LEU A 83 8.23 -17.49 -30.27
CA LEU A 83 9.34 -17.14 -29.38
C LEU A 83 9.38 -18.01 -28.10
N GLY A 84 8.38 -18.85 -27.84
CA GLY A 84 8.26 -19.64 -26.62
C GLY A 84 8.03 -18.82 -25.34
N VAL A 85 7.41 -17.63 -25.46
CA VAL A 85 7.09 -16.73 -24.35
C VAL A 85 5.59 -16.50 -24.23
N ASN A 86 5.04 -16.65 -23.02
CA ASN A 86 3.64 -16.35 -22.77
C ASN A 86 3.45 -14.84 -22.62
N ILE A 87 2.49 -14.25 -23.34
CA ILE A 87 2.25 -12.80 -23.31
C ILE A 87 0.93 -12.53 -22.60
N ALA A 88 0.98 -11.63 -21.62
CA ALA A 88 -0.09 -11.45 -20.65
C ALA A 88 -0.36 -9.97 -20.36
N LYS A 89 -1.58 -9.68 -19.88
CA LYS A 89 -1.96 -8.38 -19.33
C LYS A 89 -2.73 -8.48 -18.02
N VAL A 90 -2.56 -7.47 -17.17
CA VAL A 90 -3.21 -7.28 -15.86
C VAL A 90 -3.84 -5.90 -15.82
N ASP A 91 -5.16 -5.84 -15.61
CA ASP A 91 -5.85 -4.59 -15.33
C ASP A 91 -5.72 -4.27 -13.83
N VAL A 92 -4.98 -3.22 -13.48
CA VAL A 92 -4.77 -2.84 -12.07
C VAL A 92 -6.01 -2.22 -11.41
N THR A 93 -7.05 -1.90 -12.19
CA THR A 93 -8.32 -1.38 -11.66
C THR A 93 -9.24 -2.49 -11.17
N GLU A 94 -9.20 -3.66 -11.81
CA GLU A 94 -9.95 -4.85 -11.41
C GLU A 94 -9.15 -5.75 -10.44
N GLN A 95 -7.82 -5.74 -10.51
CA GLN A 95 -6.92 -6.63 -9.77
C GLN A 95 -6.07 -5.87 -8.73
N PRO A 96 -6.68 -5.28 -7.68
CA PRO A 96 -5.95 -4.48 -6.68
C PRO A 96 -4.92 -5.32 -5.91
N GLY A 97 -5.16 -6.62 -5.76
CA GLY A 97 -4.20 -7.52 -5.13
C GLY A 97 -2.91 -7.68 -5.92
N LEU A 98 -3.00 -7.79 -7.24
CA LEU A 98 -1.83 -7.83 -8.11
C LEU A 98 -1.11 -6.47 -8.16
N SER A 99 -1.87 -5.37 -8.20
CA SER A 99 -1.31 -4.02 -8.09
C SER A 99 -0.45 -3.85 -6.83
N GLY A 100 -0.95 -4.31 -5.67
CA GLY A 100 -0.19 -4.31 -4.41
C GLY A 100 0.97 -5.32 -4.38
N ARG A 101 0.78 -6.52 -4.94
CA ARG A 101 1.78 -7.60 -4.98
C ARG A 101 3.03 -7.25 -5.79
N PHE A 102 2.86 -6.46 -6.85
CA PHE A 102 3.94 -6.00 -7.73
C PHE A 102 4.38 -4.55 -7.45
N ILE A 103 3.74 -3.88 -6.48
CA ILE A 103 3.92 -2.46 -6.15
C ILE A 103 3.89 -1.59 -7.42
N ILE A 104 2.78 -1.67 -8.17
CA ILE A 104 2.61 -0.92 -9.42
C ILE A 104 2.33 0.55 -9.10
N THR A 105 3.37 1.38 -9.17
CA THR A 105 3.31 2.83 -8.90
C THR A 105 3.12 3.70 -10.15
N ALA A 106 3.36 3.15 -11.33
CA ALA A 106 3.27 3.85 -12.62
C ALA A 106 2.72 2.92 -13.71
N LEU A 107 2.13 3.50 -14.75
CA LEU A 107 1.53 2.77 -15.87
C LEU A 107 1.94 3.40 -17.23
N PRO A 108 2.09 2.59 -18.30
CA PRO A 108 2.18 1.13 -18.28
C PRO A 108 3.52 0.66 -17.69
N THR A 109 3.46 -0.35 -16.83
CA THR A 109 4.64 -1.06 -16.31
C THR A 109 4.68 -2.46 -16.88
N ILE A 110 5.83 -2.88 -17.40
CA ILE A 110 6.02 -4.20 -18.01
C ILE A 110 7.05 -4.98 -17.22
N TYR A 111 6.73 -6.24 -16.92
CA TYR A 111 7.65 -7.19 -16.31
C TYR A 111 7.90 -8.38 -17.24
N HIS A 112 9.17 -8.73 -17.37
CA HIS A 112 9.59 -10.05 -17.81
C HIS A 112 9.65 -10.96 -16.59
N CYS A 113 9.12 -12.17 -16.68
CA CYS A 113 9.32 -13.22 -15.69
C CYS A 113 9.91 -14.44 -16.38
N LYS A 114 10.89 -15.07 -15.74
CA LYS A 114 11.38 -16.38 -16.14
C LYS A 114 11.59 -17.25 -14.90
N ASP A 115 10.80 -18.30 -14.78
CA ASP A 115 10.84 -19.28 -13.67
C ASP A 115 10.81 -18.59 -12.29
N GLY A 116 9.90 -17.62 -12.13
CA GLY A 116 9.71 -16.83 -10.91
C GLY A 116 10.71 -15.68 -10.72
N VAL A 117 11.67 -15.50 -11.62
CA VAL A 117 12.63 -14.39 -11.59
C VAL A 117 12.09 -13.23 -12.43
N PHE A 118 11.59 -12.20 -11.74
CA PHE A 118 11.02 -11.00 -12.35
C PHE A 118 12.08 -9.94 -12.67
N ARG A 119 11.95 -9.27 -13.82
CA ARG A 119 12.79 -8.16 -14.28
C ARG A 119 11.90 -7.07 -14.83
N ARG A 120 12.11 -5.82 -14.43
CA ARG A 120 11.34 -4.69 -14.97
C ARG A 120 11.89 -4.30 -16.33
N TYR A 121 11.03 -4.30 -17.34
CA TYR A 121 11.39 -3.86 -18.69
C TYR A 121 11.63 -2.35 -18.73
N GLN A 122 12.67 -1.92 -19.44
CA GLN A 122 13.09 -0.51 -19.53
C GLN A 122 13.38 -0.06 -20.98
N GLY A 123 13.05 -0.90 -21.98
CA GLY A 123 13.22 -0.59 -23.40
C GLY A 123 12.15 0.35 -23.96
N ALA A 124 12.22 0.58 -25.26
CA ALA A 124 11.13 1.18 -26.03
C ALA A 124 9.90 0.28 -25.98
N ARG A 125 8.71 0.89 -25.96
CA ARG A 125 7.44 0.17 -25.86
C ARG A 125 6.83 -0.09 -27.24
N SER A 126 7.63 -0.62 -28.15
CA SER A 126 7.23 -1.05 -29.49
C SER A 126 7.44 -2.54 -29.67
N LYS A 127 6.64 -3.14 -30.57
CA LYS A 127 6.71 -4.54 -30.97
C LYS A 127 8.14 -5.01 -31.28
N ASP A 128 8.88 -4.28 -32.11
CA ASP A 128 10.23 -4.66 -32.53
C ASP A 128 11.23 -4.73 -31.35
N ASP A 129 11.09 -3.84 -30.36
CA ASP A 129 11.95 -3.88 -29.17
C ASP A 129 11.55 -5.04 -28.25
N PHE A 130 10.25 -5.35 -28.11
CA PHE A 130 9.79 -6.55 -27.38
C PHE A 130 10.26 -7.86 -28.03
N LEU A 131 10.16 -7.98 -29.36
CA LEU A 131 10.64 -9.15 -30.10
C LEU A 131 12.14 -9.35 -29.89
N SER A 132 12.94 -8.30 -30.13
CA SER A 132 14.40 -8.35 -29.97
C SER A 132 14.85 -8.51 -28.52
N PHE A 133 14.06 -8.06 -27.54
CA PHE A 133 14.32 -8.27 -26.12
C PHE A 133 14.26 -9.74 -25.70
N ILE A 134 13.34 -10.52 -26.28
CA ILE A 134 13.20 -11.95 -26.04
C ILE A 134 14.20 -12.74 -26.89
N ASP A 135 14.28 -12.50 -28.20
CA ASP A 135 15.14 -13.25 -29.13
C ASP A 135 16.63 -13.10 -28.81
N GLU A 136 17.13 -11.85 -28.70
CA GLU A 136 18.51 -11.56 -28.30
C GLU A 136 18.75 -11.79 -26.79
N LYS A 137 17.71 -12.14 -26.02
CA LYS A 137 17.74 -12.38 -24.56
C LYS A 137 18.31 -11.20 -23.76
N LYS A 138 17.97 -9.97 -24.18
CA LYS A 138 18.39 -8.70 -23.53
C LYS A 138 18.01 -8.66 -22.04
N TRP A 139 17.00 -9.41 -21.61
CA TRP A 139 16.68 -9.63 -20.19
C TRP A 139 17.85 -10.13 -19.34
N GLN A 140 18.88 -10.77 -19.91
CA GLN A 140 20.04 -11.25 -19.14
C GLN A 140 20.89 -10.13 -18.54
N SER A 141 20.91 -8.93 -19.15
CA SER A 141 21.64 -7.77 -18.62
C SER A 141 20.83 -6.92 -17.65
N ILE A 142 19.52 -7.21 -17.49
CA ILE A 142 18.66 -6.51 -16.53
C ILE A 142 18.70 -7.21 -15.17
N GLU A 143 19.01 -6.43 -14.14
CA GLU A 143 18.99 -6.90 -12.75
C GLU A 143 17.59 -7.40 -12.35
N PRO A 144 17.48 -8.61 -11.75
CA PRO A 144 16.21 -9.12 -11.28
C PRO A 144 15.73 -8.35 -10.05
N VAL A 145 14.41 -8.28 -9.88
CA VAL A 145 13.79 -7.83 -8.63
C VAL A 145 14.27 -8.77 -7.51
N SER A 146 14.87 -8.21 -6.46
CA SER A 146 15.38 -8.97 -5.33
C SER A 146 14.29 -9.87 -4.72
N SER A 147 14.67 -11.07 -4.27
CA SER A 147 13.71 -12.05 -3.71
C SER A 147 12.90 -11.53 -2.51
N TRP A 148 13.43 -10.57 -1.75
CA TRP A 148 12.71 -9.92 -0.64
C TRP A 148 11.52 -9.07 -1.11
N PHE A 149 11.70 -8.34 -2.22
CA PHE A 149 10.66 -7.54 -2.88
C PHE A 149 9.98 -8.27 -4.04
N GLY A 150 10.29 -9.55 -4.25
CA GLY A 150 9.66 -10.38 -5.27
C GLY A 150 8.19 -10.68 -4.93
N PRO A 151 7.28 -10.79 -5.93
CA PRO A 151 5.85 -10.89 -5.70
C PRO A 151 5.43 -12.10 -4.84
N SER A 152 6.22 -13.18 -4.84
CA SER A 152 5.99 -14.37 -4.01
C SER A 152 6.43 -14.22 -2.54
N SER A 153 7.09 -13.12 -2.15
CA SER A 153 7.61 -12.94 -0.79
C SER A 153 6.51 -12.71 0.25
N PHE A 154 6.79 -12.97 1.53
CA PHE A 154 5.87 -12.68 2.63
C PHE A 154 5.43 -11.20 2.64
N LEU A 155 6.37 -10.28 2.38
CA LEU A 155 6.09 -8.85 2.31
C LEU A 155 5.11 -8.52 1.17
N MET A 156 5.27 -9.13 -0.01
CA MET A 156 4.38 -8.87 -1.15
C MET A 156 3.00 -9.55 -1.00
N ASN A 157 2.93 -10.68 -0.28
CA ASN A 157 1.65 -11.22 0.18
C ASN A 157 0.92 -10.25 1.13
N ALA A 158 1.64 -9.67 2.10
CA ALA A 158 1.08 -8.67 3.01
C ALA A 158 0.63 -7.38 2.29
N MET A 159 1.43 -6.88 1.33
CA MET A 159 1.06 -5.72 0.49
C MET A 159 -0.17 -6.00 -0.38
N SER A 160 -0.27 -7.20 -0.96
CA SER A 160 -1.46 -7.64 -1.71
C SER A 160 -2.71 -7.65 -0.83
N ALA A 161 -2.60 -8.20 0.38
CA ALA A 161 -3.70 -8.21 1.35
C ALA A 161 -4.10 -6.80 1.80
N LEU A 162 -3.14 -5.90 2.03
CA LEU A 162 -3.38 -4.50 2.38
C LEU A 162 -4.15 -3.75 1.26
N PHE A 163 -3.78 -3.97 0.00
CA PHE A 163 -4.48 -3.36 -1.14
C PHE A 163 -5.90 -3.90 -1.30
N LYS A 164 -6.10 -5.22 -1.15
CA LYS A 164 -7.45 -5.83 -1.13
C LYS A 164 -8.30 -5.29 0.01
N LEU A 165 -7.73 -5.15 1.21
CA LEU A 165 -8.41 -4.58 2.38
C LEU A 165 -8.78 -3.11 2.17
N SER A 166 -7.87 -2.30 1.63
CA SER A 166 -8.12 -0.89 1.30
C SER A 166 -9.28 -0.73 0.31
N MET A 167 -9.28 -1.52 -0.78
CA MET A 167 -10.40 -1.53 -1.72
C MET A 167 -11.69 -2.05 -1.09
N PHE A 168 -11.64 -3.08 -0.25
CA PHE A 168 -12.82 -3.58 0.46
C PHE A 168 -13.44 -2.52 1.38
N ILE A 169 -12.63 -1.79 2.16
CA ILE A 169 -13.11 -0.68 3.01
C ILE A 169 -13.78 0.40 2.16
N ARG A 170 -13.19 0.77 1.02
CA ARG A 170 -13.80 1.72 0.07
C ARG A 170 -15.14 1.22 -0.47
N HIS A 171 -15.24 -0.06 -0.86
CA HIS A 171 -16.51 -0.64 -1.32
C HIS A 171 -17.56 -0.63 -0.21
N CYS A 172 -17.20 -0.96 1.03
CA CYS A 172 -18.10 -0.85 2.18
C CYS A 172 -18.53 0.61 2.45
N HIS A 173 -17.62 1.58 2.31
CA HIS A 173 -17.94 3.00 2.50
C HIS A 173 -18.99 3.45 1.49
N ASN A 174 -18.72 3.24 0.20
CA ASN A 174 -19.64 3.57 -0.89
C ASN A 174 -20.98 2.84 -0.73
N TYR A 175 -20.98 1.57 -0.31
CA TYR A 175 -22.22 0.84 -0.04
C TYR A 175 -23.03 1.47 1.10
N LEU A 176 -22.39 1.85 2.21
CA LEU A 176 -23.07 2.52 3.33
C LEU A 176 -23.65 3.88 2.91
N THR A 177 -22.91 4.67 2.12
CA THR A 177 -23.32 6.04 1.73
C THR A 177 -24.30 6.09 0.55
N GLU A 178 -24.20 5.16 -0.42
CA GLU A 178 -24.99 5.18 -1.65
C GLU A 178 -26.20 4.23 -1.63
N GLN A 179 -26.15 3.12 -0.88
CA GLN A 179 -27.24 2.11 -0.86
C GLN A 179 -28.08 2.14 0.42
N LEU A 180 -27.52 2.64 1.52
CA LEU A 180 -28.21 2.75 2.82
C LEU A 180 -28.46 4.21 3.24
N ASP A 181 -28.17 5.19 2.36
CA ASP A 181 -28.29 6.63 2.60
C ASP A 181 -27.65 7.11 3.93
N VAL A 182 -26.64 6.38 4.44
CA VAL A 182 -25.95 6.74 5.67
C VAL A 182 -25.08 7.97 5.38
N PRO A 183 -25.24 9.09 6.11
CA PRO A 183 -24.41 10.26 5.88
C PRO A 183 -22.93 9.93 6.13
N VAL A 184 -22.04 10.59 5.39
CA VAL A 184 -20.59 10.29 5.36
C VAL A 184 -19.98 10.18 6.77
N TRP A 185 -20.33 11.08 7.69
CA TRP A 185 -19.89 11.04 9.10
C TRP A 185 -20.32 9.78 9.85
N GLY A 186 -21.50 9.23 9.55
CA GLY A 186 -22.03 7.99 10.12
C GLY A 186 -21.23 6.78 9.66
N SER A 187 -20.85 6.73 8.38
CA SER A 187 -19.98 5.67 7.85
C SER A 187 -18.60 5.66 8.54
N TYR A 188 -18.03 6.84 8.80
CA TYR A 188 -16.77 6.96 9.54
C TYR A 188 -16.91 6.53 11.00
N GLY A 189 -18.04 6.83 11.65
CA GLY A 189 -18.36 6.33 12.99
C GLY A 189 -18.42 4.79 13.05
N ILE A 190 -19.03 4.16 12.05
CA ILE A 190 -19.08 2.69 11.92
C ILE A 190 -17.68 2.10 11.76
N PHE A 191 -16.85 2.65 10.87
CA PHE A 191 -15.48 2.17 10.69
C PHE A 191 -14.59 2.41 11.91
N ALA A 192 -14.72 3.54 12.60
CA ALA A 192 -14.00 3.82 13.84
C ALA A 192 -14.37 2.79 14.92
N LEU A 193 -15.66 2.51 15.12
CA LEU A 193 -16.13 1.50 16.07
C LEU A 193 -15.65 0.09 15.70
N ALA A 194 -15.73 -0.28 14.42
CA ALA A 194 -15.23 -1.58 13.95
C ALA A 194 -13.71 -1.73 14.15
N THR A 195 -12.94 -0.66 13.94
CA THR A 195 -11.48 -0.63 14.16
C THR A 195 -11.14 -0.75 15.65
N LEU A 196 -11.86 -0.05 16.53
CA LEU A 196 -11.70 -0.16 17.98
C LEU A 196 -12.04 -1.56 18.50
N ILE A 197 -13.16 -2.15 18.06
CA ILE A 197 -13.58 -3.50 18.47
C ILE A 197 -12.58 -4.54 17.97
N SER A 198 -12.17 -4.50 16.70
CA SER A 198 -11.19 -5.44 16.16
C SER A 198 -9.82 -5.31 16.81
N GLY A 199 -9.35 -4.08 17.08
CA GLY A 199 -8.13 -3.83 17.84
C GLY A 199 -8.19 -4.39 19.26
N LEU A 200 -9.31 -4.20 19.98
CA LEU A 200 -9.51 -4.77 21.32
C LEU A 200 -9.53 -6.31 21.31
N VAL A 201 -10.21 -6.92 20.33
CA VAL A 201 -10.25 -8.39 20.18
C VAL A 201 -8.85 -8.95 19.86
N LEU A 202 -8.11 -8.32 18.95
CA LEU A 202 -6.73 -8.72 18.62
C LEU A 202 -5.80 -8.55 19.83
N GLY A 203 -5.96 -7.47 20.61
CA GLY A 203 -5.21 -7.24 21.84
C GLY A 203 -5.46 -8.33 22.90
N LEU A 204 -6.72 -8.69 23.15
CA LEU A 204 -7.07 -9.78 24.07
C LEU A 204 -6.51 -11.13 23.59
N ILE A 205 -6.63 -11.44 22.29
CA ILE A 205 -6.05 -12.66 21.72
C ILE A 205 -4.52 -12.70 21.90
N LEU A 206 -3.84 -11.57 21.72
CA LEU A 206 -2.38 -11.47 21.93
C LEU A 206 -2.01 -11.70 23.39
N VAL A 207 -2.76 -11.13 24.35
CA VAL A 207 -2.56 -11.39 25.79
C VAL A 207 -2.74 -12.88 26.12
N PHE A 208 -3.80 -13.52 25.62
CA PHE A 208 -3.99 -14.97 25.81
C PHE A 208 -2.82 -15.78 25.23
N ILE A 209 -2.35 -15.45 24.02
CA ILE A 209 -1.18 -16.12 23.41
C ILE A 209 0.09 -15.90 24.26
N ALA A 210 0.29 -14.70 24.80
CA ALA A 210 1.43 -14.39 25.67
C ALA A 210 1.37 -15.20 26.98
N ASP A 211 0.20 -15.32 27.61
CA ASP A 211 0.00 -16.14 28.82
C ASP A 211 0.23 -17.63 28.56
N PHE A 212 -0.09 -18.13 27.36
CA PHE A 212 0.20 -19.52 26.96
C PHE A 212 1.68 -19.75 26.60
N ALA A 213 2.33 -18.81 25.92
CA ALA A 213 3.71 -18.93 25.45
C ALA A 213 4.74 -18.66 26.57
N PHE A 214 4.43 -17.72 27.46
CA PHE A 214 5.19 -17.37 28.64
C PHE A 214 4.30 -17.59 29.87
N PRO A 215 3.99 -18.85 30.24
CA PRO A 215 3.23 -19.12 31.45
C PRO A 215 3.97 -18.46 32.60
N SER A 216 3.32 -17.50 33.24
CA SER A 216 3.93 -16.72 34.30
C SER A 216 4.50 -17.68 35.33
N ARG A 217 5.84 -17.80 35.36
CA ARG A 217 6.55 -18.49 36.42
C ARG A 217 6.34 -17.62 37.64
N ARG A 218 5.22 -17.86 38.33
CA ARG A 218 4.91 -17.28 39.62
C ARG A 218 6.17 -17.46 40.44
N PHE A 219 6.76 -16.32 40.80
CA PHE A 219 7.82 -16.27 41.77
C PHE A 219 7.30 -17.05 42.97
N ALA A 220 7.87 -18.23 43.23
CA ALA A 220 7.47 -18.99 44.40
C ALA A 220 7.75 -18.08 45.59
N PRO A 221 6.79 -17.81 46.49
CA PRO A 221 7.07 -17.05 47.69
C PRO A 221 8.02 -17.91 48.52
N ASP A 222 9.32 -17.66 48.42
CA ASP A 222 10.31 -18.46 49.13
C ASP A 222 10.11 -18.21 50.63
N TYR A 223 9.70 -19.28 51.30
CA TYR A 223 9.10 -19.24 52.63
C TYR A 223 10.20 -19.25 53.69
N HIS A 224 11.10 -18.27 53.60
CA HIS A 224 12.35 -18.24 54.37
C HIS A 224 12.43 -17.15 55.45
N TYR A 225 11.27 -16.73 55.99
CA TYR A 225 11.24 -15.97 57.25
C TYR A 225 11.53 -16.87 58.46
N ARG A 226 12.76 -17.38 58.57
CA ARG A 226 13.20 -18.19 59.72
C ARG A 226 13.98 -17.36 60.74
N LYS A 227 13.21 -16.66 61.59
CA LYS A 227 13.64 -15.98 62.83
C LYS A 227 14.67 -14.85 62.65
N LEU A 228 14.20 -13.65 62.29
CA LEU A 228 14.84 -12.42 62.76
C LEU A 228 14.30 -12.07 64.16
N PRO A 229 15.15 -11.67 65.13
CA PRO A 229 14.68 -11.24 66.45
C PRO A 229 13.99 -9.87 66.34
N ALA A 230 12.97 -9.63 67.18
CA ALA A 230 12.05 -8.49 67.05
C ALA A 230 12.71 -7.09 66.98
N GLY A 231 13.92 -6.92 67.55
CA GLY A 231 14.68 -5.67 67.42
C GLY A 231 15.17 -5.38 66.00
N GLN A 232 15.48 -6.41 65.21
CA GLN A 232 15.97 -6.27 63.84
C GLN A 232 14.85 -5.99 62.83
N VAL A 233 13.62 -6.41 63.16
CA VAL A 233 12.40 -6.06 62.40
C VAL A 233 12.07 -4.58 62.56
N ARG A 234 12.15 -4.04 63.79
CA ARG A 234 11.98 -2.59 64.03
C ARG A 234 13.03 -1.74 63.33
N LEU A 235 14.28 -2.22 63.25
CA LEU A 235 15.35 -1.48 62.59
C LEU A 235 15.16 -1.44 61.07
N LEU A 236 14.68 -2.53 60.45
CA LEU A 236 14.26 -2.52 59.04
C LEU A 236 13.06 -1.59 58.81
N GLN A 237 12.04 -1.66 59.66
CA GLN A 237 10.87 -0.77 59.59
C GLN A 237 11.30 0.70 59.68
N GLN A 238 12.19 1.06 60.61
CA GLN A 238 12.71 2.43 60.72
C GLN A 238 13.54 2.85 59.50
N LEU A 239 14.29 1.94 58.86
CA LEU A 239 15.02 2.26 57.64
C LEU A 239 14.10 2.43 56.43
N GLU A 240 12.98 1.70 56.36
CA GLU A 240 11.94 1.89 55.36
C GLU A 240 11.19 3.22 55.61
N ASP A 241 10.81 3.52 56.85
CA ASP A 241 10.18 4.78 57.25
C ASP A 241 11.12 6.00 57.04
N GLU A 242 12.43 5.88 57.29
CA GLU A 242 13.43 6.92 56.99
C GLU A 242 13.68 7.06 55.47
N GLN A 243 13.51 5.99 54.69
CA GLN A 243 13.71 6.01 53.23
C GLN A 243 12.48 6.52 52.45
N GLU A 244 11.26 6.38 52.97
CA GLU A 244 10.09 7.10 52.46
C GLU A 244 10.13 8.60 52.81
N ALA A 245 10.71 8.97 53.95
CA ALA A 245 10.81 10.37 54.39
C ALA A 245 11.83 11.23 53.60
N ASP A 246 12.80 10.61 52.93
CA ASP A 246 13.82 11.26 52.09
C ASP A 246 13.46 11.21 50.58
N GLY A 247 12.26 10.70 50.23
CA GLY A 247 11.84 10.41 48.87
C GLY A 247 10.88 11.42 48.21
N GLU A 248 10.42 12.43 48.94
CA GLU A 248 9.49 13.46 48.46
C GLU A 248 10.07 14.88 48.59
N GLU A 249 11.06 15.25 47.77
CA GLU A 249 11.32 16.64 47.33
C GLU A 249 12.43 16.70 46.25
N GLU A 250 12.05 16.89 44.99
CA GLU A 250 12.88 17.57 43.96
C GLU A 250 11.96 18.06 42.82
N ASP A 251 11.25 19.16 43.07
CA ASP A 251 10.80 20.09 42.02
C ASP A 251 12.02 20.94 41.60
N ASP A 252 12.27 21.06 40.29
CA ASP A 252 12.49 22.33 39.56
C ASP A 252 13.21 22.10 38.21
N ASP A 253 12.51 22.47 37.14
CA ASP A 253 12.92 23.30 36.00
C ASP A 253 14.25 23.13 35.20
N ASP A 254 14.11 23.51 33.92
CA ASP A 254 15.11 24.05 32.98
C ASP A 254 16.02 23.14 32.09
N ASP A 255 15.66 23.19 30.79
CA ASP A 255 16.50 23.44 29.61
C ASP A 255 17.86 22.71 29.41
N TYR A 256 17.94 21.90 28.35
CA TYR A 256 18.89 22.21 27.26
C TYR A 256 18.50 21.58 25.91
N GLY A 257 18.44 22.42 24.87
CA GLY A 257 18.03 22.01 23.52
C GLY A 257 19.12 21.38 22.64
N GLY A 258 18.72 20.95 21.43
CA GLY A 258 19.61 20.32 20.44
C GLY A 258 19.31 20.69 18.99
N LYS A 259 20.07 21.68 18.48
CA LYS A 259 20.32 22.02 17.05
C LYS A 259 19.14 22.44 16.14
N THR A 260 19.21 23.71 15.74
CA THR A 260 19.10 24.10 14.32
C THR A 260 20.33 24.93 13.94
N GLU A 261 20.86 24.72 12.73
CA GLU A 261 22.04 25.40 12.21
C GLU A 261 21.62 26.59 11.34
N GLU A 262 22.15 27.80 11.57
CA GLU A 262 22.06 28.90 10.60
C GLU A 262 23.33 29.77 10.59
N TRP A 263 23.59 30.41 9.45
CA TRP A 263 24.92 30.83 8.98
C TRP A 263 25.22 32.33 9.14
N GLN A 264 26.52 32.65 9.33
CA GLN A 264 27.17 33.96 9.11
C GLN A 264 26.74 35.07 10.10
N ARG A 265 27.63 35.93 10.58
CA ARG A 265 28.75 36.61 9.89
C ARG A 265 29.82 37.06 10.90
N ALA A 266 31.05 37.23 10.42
CA ALA A 266 32.16 37.74 11.23
C ALA A 266 31.95 39.18 11.70
N ASP A 267 32.53 39.52 12.85
CA ASP A 267 33.57 40.56 12.90
C ASP A 267 34.49 40.31 14.11
N GLY A 268 35.74 40.79 14.02
CA GLY A 268 36.83 40.43 14.94
C GLY A 268 37.34 41.55 15.83
N ALA A 269 38.57 41.34 16.33
CA ALA A 269 39.28 42.15 17.34
C ALA A 269 38.71 42.03 18.78
N ASP A 270 39.52 42.08 19.84
CA ASP A 270 40.97 42.23 19.90
C ASP A 270 41.58 41.39 21.03
N ALA A 271 42.82 40.96 20.87
CA ALA A 271 43.60 40.34 21.92
C ALA A 271 44.68 41.32 22.37
N LEU A 272 44.83 41.54 23.68
CA LEU A 272 46.13 41.40 24.39
C LEU A 272 46.03 41.76 25.89
N ARG A 273 46.29 40.75 26.73
CA ARG A 273 47.53 40.66 27.54
C ARG A 273 47.99 41.92 28.31
N ARG A 274 48.10 41.81 29.64
CA ARG A 274 49.22 42.41 30.41
C ARG A 274 49.43 41.75 31.78
N ARG A 275 50.66 41.26 32.01
CA ARG A 275 51.22 41.02 33.36
C ARG A 275 52.74 41.23 33.28
N GLY A 276 53.27 42.11 34.14
CA GLY A 276 54.67 42.06 34.56
C GLY A 276 55.59 43.24 34.18
N VAL A 277 55.85 44.09 35.19
CA VAL A 277 57.16 44.68 35.57
C VAL A 277 57.87 45.67 34.62
N GLY A 278 58.24 46.84 35.17
CA GLY A 278 59.29 47.71 34.61
C GLY A 278 59.06 49.22 34.75
N VAL A 279 59.67 49.84 35.76
CA VAL A 279 59.95 51.28 35.95
C VAL A 279 61.46 51.32 36.22
N PRO A 280 62.29 52.22 35.63
CA PRO A 280 62.12 53.68 35.60
C PRO A 280 62.35 54.29 34.17
N GLU A 281 62.58 55.58 33.92
CA GLU A 281 62.95 56.73 34.79
C GLU A 281 62.42 58.11 34.29
N GLU A 282 62.87 59.16 34.97
CA GLU A 282 62.57 60.60 34.96
C GLU A 282 63.46 61.40 33.97
N ASP A 283 62.92 62.38 33.23
CA ASP A 283 63.50 63.74 33.09
C ASP A 283 62.61 64.71 32.26
N THR A 284 62.70 66.02 32.59
CA THR A 284 62.05 67.25 32.01
C THR A 284 60.70 67.75 32.53
#